data_AF-A0AAE1PDP6-F1
#
_entry.id   AF-A0AAE1PDP6-F1
#
_cell.length_a   1.000
_cell.length_b   1.000
_cell.length_c   1.000
_cell.angle_alpha   90.00
_cell.angle_beta   90.00
_cell.angle_gamma   90.00
#
_symmetry.space_group_name_H-M   'P 1'
#
loop_
_entity.id
_entity.type
_entity.pdbx_description
1 polymer ?
#
loop_
_entity_poly.entity_id
_entity_poly.type
_entity_poly.pdbx_seq_one_letter_code
_entity_poly.pdbx_strand_id
1 'polypeptide(L)'
;MVEEEMEMVEEEMEMVEEEMEMVEEEMEMVEEEEEEEMVKEEEEEMEMVKEEEEERVGRLLQEAMVEEEMEMVEEEMEMVEEEMEMVEEEMEMVEEEEEEEMVKEEEEEMEMVKEEEEERVGRLILERYGTPTSGLRGRALSRPNLPDRLGGRDYIARHYLIPIPPPENQEGETRKKRKRAQRQCIVCAHSEIRDKVEPTFGKICGYTHWTRKDRLERAGDGVAVCFKEGLQSQLLDVVTPPEMEAMFFRVVLADRSALLICAMYRPPRQGPASLHCMTC
;
A
#
# COMPACT_ATOMS: atom_id res chain seq x y z
N MET A 1 113.83 -38.44 72.82
CA MET A 1 113.40 -39.27 71.67
C MET A 1 111.93 -39.60 71.77
N VAL A 2 111.44 -40.59 72.53
CA VAL A 2 109.98 -40.87 72.55
C VAL A 2 109.14 -39.75 73.21
N GLU A 3 109.64 -39.09 74.25
CA GLU A 3 108.92 -37.98 74.90
C GLU A 3 108.86 -36.71 74.02
N GLU A 4 109.97 -36.36 73.34
CA GLU A 4 110.00 -35.23 72.38
C GLU A 4 109.13 -35.48 71.14
N GLU A 5 109.05 -36.74 70.66
CA GLU A 5 108.14 -37.10 69.58
C GLU A 5 106.66 -37.02 69.99
N MET A 6 106.36 -37.21 71.28
CA MET A 6 104.98 -37.12 71.80
C MET A 6 104.56 -35.66 72.00
N GLU A 7 105.46 -34.79 72.46
CA GLU A 7 105.23 -33.34 72.59
C GLU A 7 104.99 -32.67 71.23
N MET A 8 105.77 -33.03 70.20
CA MET A 8 105.53 -32.54 68.83
C MET A 8 104.18 -33.00 68.27
N VAL A 9 103.71 -34.19 68.63
CA VAL A 9 102.39 -34.70 68.20
C VAL A 9 101.25 -33.99 68.93
N GLU A 10 101.42 -33.63 70.20
CA GLU A 10 100.44 -32.82 70.94
C GLU A 10 100.33 -31.41 70.35
N GLU A 11 101.46 -30.74 70.05
CA GLU A 11 101.46 -29.45 69.37
C GLU A 11 100.85 -29.54 67.95
N GLU A 12 101.13 -30.60 67.19
CA GLU A 12 100.48 -30.84 65.89
C GLU A 12 98.97 -31.07 66.03
N MET A 13 98.51 -31.77 67.08
CA MET A 13 97.09 -31.96 67.35
C MET A 13 96.39 -30.64 67.70
N GLU A 14 97.01 -29.79 68.51
CA GLU A 14 96.46 -28.48 68.90
C GLU A 14 96.32 -27.55 67.68
N MET A 15 97.34 -27.51 66.80
CA MET A 15 97.24 -26.77 65.54
C MET A 15 96.12 -27.29 64.62
N VAL A 16 95.90 -28.61 64.58
CA VAL A 16 94.82 -29.20 63.77
C VAL A 16 93.44 -28.91 64.36
N GLU A 17 93.29 -28.88 65.69
CA GLU A 17 92.05 -28.48 66.35
C GLU A 17 91.71 -27.00 66.06
N GLU A 18 92.69 -26.09 66.16
CA GLU A 18 92.52 -24.69 65.78
C GLU A 18 92.18 -24.52 64.29
N GLU A 19 92.82 -25.28 63.40
CA GLU A 19 92.47 -25.29 61.96
C GLU A 19 91.04 -25.81 61.72
N MET A 20 90.59 -26.84 62.46
CA MET A 20 89.22 -27.33 62.35
C MET A 20 88.19 -26.29 62.83
N GLU A 21 88.45 -25.59 63.93
CA GLU A 21 87.56 -24.53 64.45
C GLU A 21 87.42 -23.38 63.45
N MET A 22 88.53 -22.92 62.85
CA MET A 22 88.50 -21.91 61.79
C MET A 22 87.70 -22.35 60.56
N VAL A 23 87.79 -23.64 60.18
CA VAL A 23 87.02 -24.18 59.04
C VAL A 23 85.53 -24.29 59.38
N GLU A 24 85.16 -24.64 60.62
CA GLU A 24 83.75 -24.64 61.05
C GLU A 24 83.15 -23.22 61.03
N GLU A 25 83.88 -22.22 61.54
CA GLU A 25 83.46 -20.81 61.45
C GLU A 25 83.35 -20.30 60.01
N GLU A 26 84.31 -20.65 59.14
CA GLU A 26 84.22 -20.33 57.71
C GLU A 26 83.01 -20.98 57.05
N MET A 27 82.70 -22.23 57.41
CA MET A 27 81.53 -22.95 56.87
C MET A 27 80.21 -22.31 57.35
N GLU A 28 80.11 -21.90 58.61
CA GLU A 28 78.93 -21.20 59.14
C GLU A 28 78.71 -19.86 58.44
N MET A 29 79.78 -19.07 58.23
CA MET A 29 79.68 -17.81 57.48
C MET A 29 79.23 -18.01 56.02
N VAL A 30 79.70 -19.07 55.36
CA VAL A 30 79.27 -19.40 53.99
C VAL A 30 77.81 -19.82 53.95
N GLU A 31 77.34 -20.61 54.92
CA GLU A 31 75.93 -21.00 55.04
C GLU A 31 75.03 -19.77 55.28
N GLU A 32 75.43 -18.84 56.16
CA GLU A 32 74.69 -17.58 56.38
C GLU A 32 74.64 -16.69 55.11
N GLU A 33 75.76 -16.55 54.39
CA GLU A 33 75.80 -15.80 53.13
C GLU A 33 74.90 -16.43 52.05
N GLU A 34 74.91 -17.76 51.90
CA GLU A 34 74.01 -18.47 50.97
C GLU A 34 72.53 -18.29 51.35
N GLU A 35 72.18 -18.33 52.64
CA GLU A 35 70.82 -18.06 53.09
C GLU A 35 70.38 -16.62 52.81
N GLU A 36 71.24 -15.62 53.06
CA GLU A 36 70.94 -14.22 52.75
C GLU A 36 70.76 -13.98 51.24
N GLU A 37 71.59 -14.60 50.39
CA GLU A 37 71.44 -14.52 48.93
C GLU A 37 70.12 -15.16 48.47
N MET A 38 69.75 -16.33 48.99
CA MET A 38 68.48 -16.98 48.66
C MET A 38 67.27 -16.14 49.07
N VAL A 39 67.27 -15.56 50.28
CA VAL A 39 66.18 -14.69 50.75
C VAL A 39 66.04 -13.47 49.85
N LYS A 40 67.17 -12.88 49.44
CA LYS A 40 67.15 -11.72 48.54
C LYS A 40 66.62 -12.06 47.15
N GLU A 41 67.02 -13.20 46.59
CA GLU A 41 66.47 -13.68 45.31
C GLU A 41 64.96 -13.93 45.41
N GLU A 42 64.49 -14.55 46.50
CA GLU A 42 63.04 -14.75 46.73
C GLU A 42 62.28 -13.43 46.88
N GLU A 43 62.85 -12.41 47.54
CA GLU A 43 62.24 -11.07 47.65
C GLU A 43 62.14 -10.39 46.28
N GLU A 44 63.18 -10.44 45.45
CA GLU A 44 63.19 -9.89 44.09
C GLU A 44 62.17 -10.62 43.18
N GLU A 45 62.06 -11.95 43.28
CA GLU A 45 61.04 -12.72 42.57
C GLU A 45 59.62 -12.33 43.01
N MET A 46 59.39 -12.17 44.31
CA MET A 46 58.09 -11.75 44.85
C MET A 46 57.71 -10.34 44.38
N GLU A 47 58.67 -9.42 44.29
CA GLU A 47 58.44 -8.07 43.78
C GLU A 47 58.04 -8.08 42.30
N MET A 48 58.73 -8.86 41.46
CA MET A 48 58.38 -9.02 40.04
C MET A 48 56.98 -9.60 39.85
N VAL A 49 56.62 -10.64 40.62
CA VAL A 49 55.28 -11.24 40.56
C VAL A 49 54.20 -10.23 40.95
N LYS A 50 54.48 -9.40 41.96
CA LYS A 50 53.55 -8.35 42.39
C LYS A 50 53.36 -7.29 41.32
N GLU A 51 54.43 -6.83 40.68
CA GLU A 51 54.34 -5.85 39.58
C GLU A 51 53.55 -6.43 38.38
N GLU A 52 53.79 -7.69 38.02
CA GLU A 52 53.05 -8.36 36.94
C GLU A 52 51.56 -8.51 37.27
N GLU A 53 51.21 -8.88 38.52
CA GLU A 53 49.82 -8.94 38.96
C GLU A 53 49.14 -7.57 38.97
N GLU A 54 49.82 -6.52 39.43
CA GLU A 54 49.30 -5.15 39.38
C GLU A 54 49.06 -4.68 37.94
N GLU A 55 49.97 -4.97 37.01
CA GLU A 55 49.79 -4.67 35.59
C GLU A 55 48.62 -5.47 34.98
N ARG A 56 48.48 -6.75 35.34
CA ARG A 56 47.36 -7.59 34.89
C ARG A 56 46.02 -7.04 35.40
N VAL A 57 45.94 -6.67 36.68
CA VAL A 57 44.73 -6.07 37.25
C VAL A 57 44.41 -4.73 36.59
N GLY A 58 45.42 -3.91 36.32
CA GLY A 58 45.26 -2.65 35.59
C GLY A 58 44.67 -2.84 34.20
N ARG A 59 45.17 -3.83 33.43
CA ARG A 59 44.63 -4.18 32.11
C ARG A 59 43.18 -4.65 32.19
N LEU A 60 42.85 -5.55 33.11
CA LEU A 60 41.48 -6.07 33.27
C LEU A 60 40.49 -4.96 33.66
N LEU A 61 40.89 -4.03 34.52
CA LEU A 61 40.06 -2.87 34.87
C LEU A 61 39.83 -1.95 33.67
N GLN A 62 40.87 -1.71 32.87
CA GLN A 62 40.73 -0.91 31.65
C GLN A 62 39.82 -1.58 30.62
N GLU A 63 39.96 -2.90 30.42
CA GLU A 63 39.08 -3.68 29.53
C GLU A 63 37.62 -3.62 29.99
N ALA A 64 37.36 -3.79 31.28
CA ALA A 64 36.00 -3.71 31.85
C ALA A 64 35.37 -2.32 31.68
N MET A 65 36.16 -1.24 31.86
CA MET A 65 35.67 0.13 31.63
C MET A 65 35.32 0.37 30.15
N VAL A 66 36.12 -0.15 29.22
CA VAL A 66 35.85 -0.03 27.79
C VAL A 66 34.62 -0.84 27.38
N GLU A 67 34.40 -2.02 27.98
CA GLU A 67 33.21 -2.83 27.76
C GLU A 67 31.93 -2.09 28.20
N GLU A 68 31.94 -1.48 29.40
CA GLU A 68 30.81 -0.67 29.90
C GLU A 68 30.57 0.57 29.03
N GLU A 69 31.62 1.25 28.57
CA GLU A 69 31.48 2.37 27.61
C GLU A 69 30.90 1.91 26.27
N MET A 70 31.28 0.73 25.79
CA MET A 70 30.75 0.19 24.53
C MET A 70 29.28 -0.19 24.66
N GLU A 71 28.86 -0.78 25.78
CA GLU A 71 27.45 -1.11 26.07
C GLU A 71 26.58 0.17 26.09
N MET A 72 27.04 1.24 26.76
CA MET A 72 26.33 2.52 26.74
C MET A 72 26.21 3.13 25.34
N VAL A 73 27.25 3.01 24.51
CA VAL A 73 27.22 3.51 23.12
C VAL A 73 26.27 2.68 22.25
N GLU A 74 26.19 1.36 22.46
CA GLU A 74 25.22 0.50 21.77
C GLU A 74 23.78 0.89 22.13
N GLU A 75 23.48 1.12 23.41
CA GLU A 75 22.16 1.60 23.86
C GLU A 75 21.82 2.99 23.29
N GLU A 76 22.78 3.93 23.25
CA GLU A 76 22.58 5.23 22.61
C GLU A 76 22.30 5.11 21.11
N MET A 77 22.96 4.19 20.43
CA MET A 77 22.75 3.95 19.00
C MET A 77 21.35 3.37 18.73
N GLU A 78 20.87 2.44 19.56
CA GLU A 78 19.51 1.88 19.46
C GLU A 78 18.45 2.97 19.62
N MET A 79 18.59 3.87 20.61
CA MET A 79 17.67 5.00 20.79
C MET A 79 17.66 5.95 19.59
N VAL A 80 18.82 6.21 18.97
CA VAL A 80 18.92 7.06 17.78
C VAL A 80 18.26 6.39 16.57
N GLU A 81 18.39 5.07 16.41
CA GLU A 81 17.71 4.33 15.34
C GLU A 81 16.18 4.41 15.50
N GLU A 82 15.65 4.24 16.72
CA GLU A 82 14.21 4.41 16.99
C GLU A 82 13.73 5.85 16.71
N GLU A 83 14.52 6.88 17.08
CA GLU A 83 14.19 8.27 16.76
C GLU A 83 14.17 8.53 15.25
N MET A 84 15.10 7.94 14.50
CA MET A 84 15.11 8.06 13.04
C MET A 84 13.89 7.40 12.40
N GLU A 85 13.47 6.22 12.88
CA GLU A 85 12.26 5.54 12.39
C GLU A 85 11.01 6.41 12.62
N MET A 86 10.86 7.00 13.82
CA MET A 86 9.75 7.92 14.10
C MET A 86 9.75 9.16 13.18
N VAL A 87 10.92 9.72 12.88
CA VAL A 87 11.04 10.88 11.97
C VAL A 87 10.69 10.50 10.54
N GLU A 88 11.06 9.29 10.08
CA GLU A 88 10.68 8.79 8.76
C GLU A 88 9.16 8.61 8.65
N GLU A 89 8.51 8.03 9.66
CA GLU A 89 7.04 7.91 9.70
C GLU A 89 6.33 9.28 9.70
N GLU A 90 6.84 10.25 10.46
CA GLU A 90 6.31 11.62 10.44
C GLU A 90 6.43 12.28 9.07
N MET A 91 7.56 12.06 8.37
CA MET A 91 7.77 12.60 7.03
C MET A 91 6.80 11.98 6.01
N GLU A 92 6.57 10.67 6.07
CA GLU A 92 5.60 9.99 5.20
C GLU A 92 4.18 10.53 5.40
N MET A 93 3.75 10.74 6.65
CA MET A 93 2.45 11.34 6.94
C MET A 93 2.29 12.75 6.37
N VAL A 94 3.34 13.59 6.45
CA VAL A 94 3.31 14.95 5.90
C VAL A 94 3.22 14.91 4.37
N GLU A 95 3.96 14.02 3.71
CA GLU A 95 3.87 13.85 2.25
C GLU A 95 2.47 13.39 1.81
N GLU A 96 1.86 12.44 2.52
CA GLU A 96 0.48 12.00 2.25
C GLU A 96 -0.54 13.14 2.43
N GLU A 97 -0.40 13.96 3.47
CA GLU A 97 -1.28 15.12 3.71
C GLU A 97 -1.14 16.16 2.58
N GLU A 98 0.07 16.49 2.13
CA GLU A 98 0.30 17.41 1.02
C GLU A 98 -0.29 16.88 -0.30
N GLU A 99 -0.14 15.58 -0.59
CA GLU A 99 -0.77 14.96 -1.76
C GLU A 99 -2.29 15.03 -1.71
N GLU A 100 -2.90 14.79 -0.54
CA GLU A 100 -4.35 14.88 -0.36
C GLU A 100 -4.87 16.31 -0.56
N GLU A 101 -4.14 17.33 -0.07
CA GLU A 101 -4.48 18.73 -0.29
C GLU A 101 -4.40 19.10 -1.78
N MET A 102 -3.33 18.72 -2.48
CA MET A 102 -3.17 18.98 -3.91
C MET A 102 -4.30 18.36 -4.75
N VAL A 103 -4.67 17.10 -4.47
CA VAL A 103 -5.76 16.41 -5.17
C VAL A 103 -7.09 17.12 -4.94
N LYS A 104 -7.33 17.61 -3.72
CA LYS A 104 -8.56 18.34 -3.38
C LYS A 104 -8.64 19.67 -4.13
N GLU A 105 -7.54 20.42 -4.22
CA GLU A 105 -7.49 21.66 -4.99
C GLU A 105 -7.77 21.41 -6.49
N GLU A 106 -7.19 20.35 -7.07
CA GLU A 106 -7.45 19.96 -8.46
C GLU A 106 -8.92 19.54 -8.71
N GLU A 107 -9.54 18.83 -7.76
CA GLU A 107 -10.96 18.46 -7.84
C GLU A 107 -11.88 19.68 -7.79
N GLU A 108 -11.60 20.63 -6.89
CA GLU A 108 -12.34 21.91 -6.79
C GLU A 108 -12.18 22.75 -8.07
N GLU A 109 -10.98 22.82 -8.65
CA GLU A 109 -10.74 23.51 -9.94
C GLU A 109 -11.53 22.85 -11.09
N MET A 110 -11.50 21.51 -11.18
CA MET A 110 -12.28 20.78 -12.19
C MET A 110 -13.79 20.99 -12.04
N GLU A 111 -14.31 21.08 -10.82
CA GLU A 111 -15.74 21.33 -10.58
C GLU A 111 -16.16 22.73 -11.07
N MET A 112 -15.35 23.75 -10.79
CA MET A 112 -15.59 25.12 -11.28
C MET A 112 -15.59 25.19 -12.82
N VAL A 113 -14.61 24.56 -13.48
CA VAL A 113 -14.54 24.52 -14.95
C VAL A 113 -15.78 23.84 -15.54
N LYS A 114 -16.25 22.76 -14.91
CA LYS A 114 -17.44 22.04 -15.36
C LYS A 114 -18.70 22.89 -15.21
N GLU A 115 -18.86 23.61 -14.09
CA GLU A 115 -20.00 24.52 -13.89
C GLU A 115 -20.00 25.65 -14.93
N GLU A 116 -18.84 26.24 -15.22
CA GLU A 116 -18.69 27.27 -16.26
C GLU A 116 -19.04 26.73 -17.66
N GLU A 117 -18.60 25.52 -18.00
CA GLU A 117 -18.97 24.86 -19.26
C GLU A 117 -20.47 24.58 -19.35
N GLU A 118 -21.10 24.08 -18.29
CA GLU A 118 -22.55 23.85 -18.23
C GLU A 118 -23.32 25.17 -18.42
N GLU A 119 -22.88 26.25 -17.77
CA GLU A 119 -23.47 27.57 -17.94
C GLU A 119 -23.29 28.10 -19.37
N ARG A 120 -22.09 27.96 -19.94
CA ARG A 120 -21.79 28.34 -21.33
C ARG A 120 -22.67 27.58 -22.33
N VAL A 121 -22.81 26.28 -22.17
CA VAL A 121 -23.69 25.44 -23.00
C VAL A 121 -25.15 25.86 -22.82
N GLY A 122 -25.58 26.13 -21.59
CA GLY A 122 -26.93 26.64 -21.29
C GLY A 122 -27.23 27.94 -22.02
N ARG A 123 -26.29 28.91 -22.02
CA ARG A 123 -26.39 30.17 -22.77
C ARG A 123 -26.50 29.93 -24.29
N LEU A 124 -25.63 29.09 -24.85
CA LEU A 124 -25.66 28.77 -26.29
C LEU A 124 -26.98 28.12 -26.74
N ILE A 125 -27.56 27.27 -25.90
CA ILE A 125 -28.87 26.66 -26.18
C ILE A 125 -29.96 27.74 -26.19
N LEU A 126 -29.98 28.63 -25.20
CA LEU A 126 -30.96 29.72 -25.13
C LEU A 126 -30.84 30.69 -26.30
N GLU A 127 -29.61 31.04 -26.71
CA GLU A 127 -29.36 31.89 -27.88
C GLU A 127 -29.84 31.25 -29.19
N ARG A 128 -29.59 29.94 -29.36
CA ARG A 128 -29.87 29.25 -30.63
C ARG A 128 -31.32 28.81 -30.79
N TYR A 129 -31.95 28.39 -29.71
CA TYR A 129 -33.31 27.82 -29.73
C TYR A 129 -34.37 28.79 -29.18
N GLY A 130 -33.94 29.93 -28.65
CA GLY A 130 -34.81 30.90 -27.99
C GLY A 130 -35.26 30.40 -26.61
N THR A 131 -35.69 31.33 -25.76
CA THR A 131 -36.55 30.96 -24.65
C THR A 131 -37.84 30.42 -25.25
N PRO A 132 -38.36 29.25 -24.82
CA PRO A 132 -39.64 28.75 -25.31
C PRO A 132 -40.71 29.80 -24.99
N THR A 133 -41.05 30.61 -25.98
CA THR A 133 -42.11 31.60 -25.87
C THR A 133 -43.38 30.82 -25.57
N SER A 134 -44.03 31.17 -24.46
CA SER A 134 -45.23 30.52 -23.91
C SER A 134 -46.42 30.41 -24.88
N GLY A 135 -46.33 31.00 -26.08
CA GLY A 135 -47.37 31.03 -27.12
C GLY A 135 -47.51 29.76 -27.97
N LEU A 136 -46.58 28.80 -27.93
CA LEU A 136 -46.68 27.52 -28.65
C LEU A 136 -47.17 26.36 -27.76
N ARG A 137 -47.92 26.63 -26.67
CA ARG A 137 -48.71 25.60 -25.96
C ARG A 137 -49.97 25.25 -26.75
N GLY A 138 -49.78 24.67 -27.94
CA GLY A 138 -50.86 24.07 -28.72
C GLY A 138 -51.39 22.79 -28.04
N ARG A 139 -52.57 22.87 -27.42
CA ARG A 139 -53.49 21.76 -27.09
C ARG A 139 -52.96 20.56 -26.27
N ALA A 140 -51.88 20.70 -25.49
CA ALA A 140 -51.46 19.64 -24.56
C ALA A 140 -51.90 19.86 -23.09
N LEU A 141 -52.71 20.90 -22.81
CA LEU A 141 -53.24 21.17 -21.47
C LEU A 141 -54.66 20.64 -21.31
N SER A 142 -54.78 19.36 -20.94
CA SER A 142 -55.98 18.83 -20.26
C SER A 142 -55.64 17.76 -19.22
N ARG A 143 -54.52 17.90 -18.51
CA ARG A 143 -54.22 17.10 -17.31
C ARG A 143 -53.84 18.01 -16.15
N PRO A 144 -54.70 18.15 -15.13
CA PRO A 144 -54.56 19.19 -14.10
C PRO A 144 -53.50 18.92 -13.01
N ASN A 145 -52.62 17.90 -13.13
CA ASN A 145 -51.76 17.48 -12.02
C ASN A 145 -50.29 17.16 -12.40
N LEU A 146 -49.71 17.75 -13.45
CA LEU A 146 -48.26 17.67 -13.67
C LEU A 146 -47.59 19.02 -13.38
N PRO A 147 -46.67 19.11 -12.40
CA PRO A 147 -45.94 20.35 -12.12
C PRO A 147 -45.05 20.74 -13.31
N ASP A 148 -45.12 22.01 -13.72
CA ASP A 148 -44.46 22.62 -14.89
C ASP A 148 -42.92 22.51 -14.91
N ARG A 149 -42.26 21.98 -13.86
CA ARG A 149 -40.80 21.89 -13.75
C ARG A 149 -40.15 20.66 -14.40
N LEU A 150 -40.93 19.71 -14.93
CA LEU A 150 -40.41 18.46 -15.54
C LEU A 150 -40.37 18.47 -17.07
N GLY A 151 -40.76 19.57 -17.72
CA GLY A 151 -40.96 19.61 -19.19
C GLY A 151 -39.72 19.68 -20.07
N GLY A 152 -38.50 19.77 -19.51
CA GLY A 152 -37.28 19.91 -20.31
C GLY A 152 -35.99 19.32 -19.73
N ARG A 153 -36.00 18.79 -18.50
CA ARG A 153 -34.81 18.25 -17.82
C ARG A 153 -34.72 16.72 -17.76
N ASP A 154 -35.79 15.99 -18.11
CA ASP A 154 -35.83 14.52 -18.02
C ASP A 154 -35.52 13.77 -19.33
N TYR A 155 -34.92 14.42 -20.34
CA TYR A 155 -34.55 13.78 -21.61
C TYR A 155 -33.18 13.08 -21.61
N ILE A 156 -32.65 12.75 -20.42
CA ILE A 156 -31.50 11.86 -20.28
C ILE A 156 -31.97 10.66 -19.46
N ALA A 157 -32.11 9.52 -20.14
CA ALA A 157 -32.62 8.28 -19.58
C ALA A 157 -31.93 7.92 -18.24
N ARG A 158 -32.74 7.66 -17.21
CA ARG A 158 -32.26 7.06 -15.95
C ARG A 158 -31.74 5.65 -16.25
N HIS A 159 -30.44 5.49 -16.19
CA HIS A 159 -29.74 4.22 -16.38
C HIS A 159 -29.90 3.33 -15.13
N TYR A 160 -30.55 2.18 -15.28
CA TYR A 160 -30.44 1.08 -14.31
C TYR A 160 -29.50 0.03 -14.87
N LEU A 161 -28.22 0.14 -14.54
CA LEU A 161 -27.34 -1.01 -14.43
C LEU A 161 -26.75 -0.93 -13.03
N ILE A 162 -27.12 -1.89 -12.19
CA ILE A 162 -26.50 -2.07 -10.88
C ILE A 162 -25.01 -2.31 -11.15
N PRO A 163 -24.09 -1.52 -10.56
CA PRO A 163 -22.67 -1.80 -10.69
C PRO A 163 -22.38 -3.20 -10.16
N ILE A 164 -21.79 -4.06 -10.98
CA ILE A 164 -21.27 -5.35 -10.53
C ILE A 164 -20.09 -5.03 -9.60
N PRO A 165 -20.09 -5.47 -8.33
CA PRO A 165 -18.96 -5.25 -7.44
C PRO A 165 -17.70 -5.92 -8.02
N PRO A 166 -16.50 -5.33 -7.81
CA PRO A 166 -15.26 -5.98 -8.20
C PRO A 166 -15.14 -7.35 -7.52
N PRO A 167 -14.44 -8.33 -8.13
CA PRO A 167 -14.24 -9.65 -7.52
C PRO A 167 -13.52 -9.52 -6.16
N GLU A 168 -14.00 -10.27 -5.16
CA GLU A 168 -13.59 -10.23 -3.74
C GLU A 168 -12.10 -10.48 -3.44
N ASN A 169 -11.26 -10.74 -4.44
CA ASN A 169 -9.86 -11.11 -4.25
C ASN A 169 -8.86 -9.95 -4.46
N GLN A 170 -9.29 -8.71 -4.26
CA GLN A 170 -8.41 -7.53 -4.22
C GLN A 170 -8.47 -6.86 -2.85
N GLU A 171 -8.22 -7.64 -1.80
CA GLU A 171 -7.92 -7.13 -0.46
C GLU A 171 -6.51 -6.55 -0.47
N GLY A 172 -6.39 -5.25 -0.75
CA GLY A 172 -5.11 -4.54 -0.66
C GLY A 172 -5.06 -3.19 -1.35
N GLU A 173 -5.91 -2.93 -2.35
CA GLU A 173 -5.96 -1.60 -2.97
C GLU A 173 -6.95 -0.68 -2.22
N THR A 174 -6.38 0.40 -1.70
CA THR A 174 -7.02 1.43 -0.91
C THR A 174 -8.33 1.97 -1.51
N ARG A 175 -9.24 2.29 -0.60
CA ARG A 175 -10.65 2.70 -0.79
C ARG A 175 -10.87 3.95 -1.67
N LYS A 176 -9.82 4.62 -2.18
CA LYS A 176 -9.88 5.96 -2.78
C LYS A 176 -9.94 6.03 -4.32
N LYS A 177 -9.67 4.95 -5.07
CA LYS A 177 -9.93 4.93 -6.54
C LYS A 177 -11.25 4.26 -6.87
N ARG A 178 -12.38 4.97 -6.65
CA ARG A 178 -13.64 4.64 -7.34
C ARG A 178 -13.47 4.95 -8.84
N LYS A 179 -12.71 4.11 -9.55
CA LYS A 179 -12.64 4.08 -11.02
C LYS A 179 -14.09 4.13 -11.51
N ARG A 180 -14.47 5.22 -12.21
CA ARG A 180 -15.80 5.37 -12.82
C ARG A 180 -16.12 4.05 -13.50
N ALA A 181 -17.07 3.30 -12.94
CA ALA A 181 -17.41 1.97 -13.43
C ALA A 181 -17.78 2.10 -14.90
N GLN A 182 -16.88 1.68 -15.79
CA GLN A 182 -17.13 1.75 -17.22
C GLN A 182 -18.31 0.83 -17.50
N ARG A 183 -19.40 1.43 -17.98
CA ARG A 183 -20.64 0.71 -18.26
C ARG A 183 -20.39 -0.30 -19.37
N GLN A 184 -20.92 -1.51 -19.20
CA GLN A 184 -20.73 -2.60 -20.16
C GLN A 184 -21.75 -2.55 -21.32
N CYS A 185 -22.89 -1.88 -21.10
CA CYS A 185 -23.88 -1.62 -22.14
C CYS A 185 -24.59 -0.28 -21.93
N ILE A 186 -25.11 0.26 -23.02
CA ILE A 186 -25.93 1.48 -23.04
C ILE A 186 -27.24 1.13 -23.73
N VAL A 187 -28.35 1.45 -23.05
CA VAL A 187 -29.71 1.26 -23.57
C VAL A 187 -30.35 2.62 -23.70
N CYS A 188 -30.79 2.95 -24.90
CA CYS A 188 -31.57 4.14 -25.21
C CYS A 188 -32.98 3.71 -25.59
N ALA A 189 -33.95 4.01 -24.73
CA ALA A 189 -35.37 3.97 -25.06
C ALA A 189 -35.78 5.35 -25.59
N HIS A 190 -36.74 5.41 -26.51
CA HIS A 190 -37.11 6.65 -27.22
C HIS A 190 -35.98 7.24 -28.06
N SER A 191 -35.27 6.39 -28.81
CA SER A 191 -34.47 6.92 -29.89
C SER A 191 -35.43 7.52 -30.92
N GLU A 192 -35.63 8.84 -30.95
CA GLU A 192 -36.37 9.54 -32.02
C GLU A 192 -35.70 9.43 -33.41
N ILE A 193 -34.79 8.47 -33.53
CA ILE A 193 -33.95 8.20 -34.67
C ILE A 193 -34.81 7.44 -35.68
N ARG A 194 -34.88 7.96 -36.91
CA ARG A 194 -35.63 7.32 -37.99
C ARG A 194 -34.91 6.07 -38.49
N ASP A 195 -35.67 5.16 -39.08
CA ASP A 195 -35.21 3.96 -39.81
C ASP A 195 -34.18 4.27 -40.91
N LYS A 196 -34.25 5.49 -41.48
CA LYS A 196 -33.33 5.97 -42.51
C LYS A 196 -31.96 6.43 -42.00
N VAL A 197 -31.75 6.46 -40.68
CA VAL A 197 -30.49 6.89 -40.11
C VAL A 197 -29.49 5.75 -40.18
N GLU A 198 -28.30 6.03 -40.69
CA GLU A 198 -27.24 5.03 -40.81
C GLU A 198 -26.91 4.38 -39.45
N PRO A 199 -26.63 3.06 -39.40
CA PRO A 199 -26.25 2.37 -38.17
C PRO A 199 -25.01 2.93 -37.45
N THR A 200 -24.21 3.73 -38.17
CA THR A 200 -23.01 4.43 -37.69
C THR A 200 -23.31 5.75 -36.98
N PHE A 201 -24.51 6.29 -37.13
CA PHE A 201 -24.89 7.56 -36.52
C PHE A 201 -24.83 7.48 -34.99
N GLY A 202 -24.06 8.37 -34.38
CA GLY A 202 -23.89 8.40 -32.93
C GLY A 202 -23.11 7.21 -32.37
N LYS A 203 -22.19 6.59 -33.15
CA LYS A 203 -21.26 5.58 -32.61
C LYS A 203 -20.50 6.18 -31.43
N ILE A 204 -20.49 5.47 -30.30
CA ILE A 204 -19.71 5.82 -29.11
C ILE A 204 -18.36 5.10 -29.20
N CYS A 205 -17.25 5.84 -29.07
CA CYS A 205 -15.92 5.23 -29.08
C CYS A 205 -15.79 4.16 -27.98
N GLY A 206 -15.27 2.98 -28.34
CA GLY A 206 -15.17 1.82 -27.44
C GLY A 206 -16.48 1.03 -27.28
N TYR A 207 -17.52 1.31 -28.07
CA TYR A 207 -18.76 0.55 -28.11
C TYR A 207 -19.08 0.07 -29.54
N THR A 208 -19.83 -1.02 -29.61
CA THR A 208 -20.35 -1.60 -30.86
C THR A 208 -21.32 -0.64 -31.55
N HIS A 209 -21.60 -0.92 -32.83
CA HIS A 209 -22.69 -0.23 -33.53
C HIS A 209 -24.03 -0.47 -32.83
N TRP A 210 -24.93 0.51 -32.95
CA TRP A 210 -26.26 0.40 -32.39
C TRP A 210 -27.03 -0.76 -33.02
N THR A 211 -27.48 -1.70 -32.19
CA THR A 211 -28.53 -2.64 -32.56
C THR A 211 -29.86 -2.00 -32.24
N ARG A 212 -30.74 -1.90 -33.22
CA ARG A 212 -31.96 -1.09 -33.13
C ARG A 212 -33.18 -1.87 -33.54
N LYS A 213 -34.29 -1.58 -32.86
CA LYS A 213 -35.63 -2.00 -33.26
C LYS A 213 -36.51 -0.77 -33.26
N ASP A 214 -36.69 -0.22 -34.46
CA ASP A 214 -37.53 0.94 -34.70
C ASP A 214 -38.98 0.48 -34.95
N ARG A 215 -39.93 1.34 -34.59
CA ARG A 215 -41.34 1.08 -34.88
C ARG A 215 -41.65 1.27 -36.35
N LEU A 216 -42.20 0.25 -37.00
CA LEU A 216 -42.72 0.36 -38.36
C LEU A 216 -43.75 1.50 -38.43
N GLU A 217 -43.57 2.40 -39.39
CA GLU A 217 -44.51 3.47 -39.79
C GLU A 217 -44.74 4.63 -38.80
N ARG A 218 -43.98 4.76 -37.71
CA ARG A 218 -44.05 5.93 -36.82
C ARG A 218 -42.68 6.49 -36.48
N ALA A 219 -42.51 7.80 -36.64
CA ALA A 219 -41.35 8.51 -36.12
C ALA A 219 -41.49 8.68 -34.60
N GLY A 220 -40.41 8.43 -33.85
CA GLY A 220 -40.29 8.83 -32.45
C GLY A 220 -40.22 7.70 -31.40
N ASP A 221 -40.46 6.45 -31.78
CA ASP A 221 -40.45 5.31 -30.87
C ASP A 221 -39.46 4.24 -31.36
N GLY A 222 -38.68 3.67 -30.44
CA GLY A 222 -37.70 2.62 -30.71
C GLY A 222 -36.81 2.31 -29.51
N VAL A 223 -36.16 1.16 -29.57
CA VAL A 223 -35.10 0.77 -28.63
C VAL A 223 -33.79 0.62 -29.38
N ALA A 224 -32.75 1.24 -28.85
CA ALA A 224 -31.38 1.11 -29.34
C ALA A 224 -30.46 0.61 -28.21
N VAL A 225 -29.61 -0.36 -28.53
CA VAL A 225 -28.63 -0.93 -27.59
C VAL A 225 -27.25 -0.97 -28.24
N CYS A 226 -26.23 -0.57 -27.51
CA CYS A 226 -24.84 -0.84 -27.87
C CYS A 226 -24.10 -1.44 -26.67
N PHE A 227 -23.06 -2.22 -26.97
CA PHE A 227 -22.25 -2.95 -25.99
C PHE A 227 -20.82 -2.45 -26.06
N LYS A 228 -20.07 -2.57 -24.97
CA LYS A 228 -18.63 -2.28 -24.99
C LYS A 228 -17.94 -3.18 -26.01
N GLU A 229 -17.03 -2.63 -26.81
CA GLU A 229 -16.24 -3.40 -27.78
C GLU A 229 -15.47 -4.53 -27.04
N GLY A 230 -15.48 -5.73 -27.61
CA GLY A 230 -14.93 -6.94 -26.99
C GLY A 230 -15.95 -7.77 -26.18
N LEU A 231 -17.10 -7.21 -25.81
CA LEU A 231 -18.17 -7.98 -25.18
C LEU A 231 -18.89 -8.86 -26.21
N GLN A 232 -18.92 -10.17 -25.96
CA GLN A 232 -19.63 -11.12 -26.82
C GLN A 232 -21.13 -11.01 -26.56
N SER A 233 -21.85 -10.37 -27.49
CA SER A 233 -23.30 -10.25 -27.45
C SER A 233 -23.93 -10.87 -28.69
N GLN A 234 -25.07 -11.52 -28.51
CA GLN A 234 -25.86 -12.15 -29.55
C GLN A 234 -27.30 -11.67 -29.43
N LEU A 235 -27.82 -11.01 -30.47
CA LEU A 235 -29.25 -10.71 -30.58
C LEU A 235 -30.03 -12.03 -30.73
N LEU A 236 -31.02 -12.24 -29.87
CA LEU A 236 -31.91 -13.39 -29.93
C LEU A 236 -33.17 -13.02 -30.71
N ASP A 237 -33.53 -13.86 -31.66
CA ASP A 237 -34.76 -13.72 -32.44
C ASP A 237 -35.95 -14.25 -31.63
N VAL A 238 -36.44 -13.41 -30.72
CA VAL A 238 -37.64 -13.69 -29.94
C VAL A 238 -38.81 -12.97 -30.61
N VAL A 239 -39.84 -13.74 -30.95
CA VAL A 239 -41.08 -13.18 -31.52
C VAL A 239 -41.78 -12.35 -30.45
N THR A 240 -41.75 -11.02 -30.61
CA THR A 240 -42.47 -10.08 -29.76
C THR A 240 -43.73 -9.60 -30.48
N PRO A 241 -44.79 -9.24 -29.75
CA PRO A 241 -45.93 -8.54 -30.35
C PRO A 241 -45.47 -7.30 -31.15
N PRO A 242 -46.11 -6.98 -32.29
CA PRO A 242 -45.72 -5.85 -33.13
C PRO A 242 -45.85 -4.48 -32.42
N GLU A 243 -46.65 -4.41 -31.36
CA GLU A 243 -46.79 -3.22 -30.51
C GLU A 243 -45.70 -3.11 -29.44
N MET A 244 -44.85 -4.12 -29.28
CA MET A 244 -43.82 -4.19 -28.26
C MET A 244 -42.44 -3.99 -28.88
N GLU A 245 -41.79 -2.90 -28.49
CA GLU A 245 -40.42 -2.61 -28.85
C GLU A 245 -39.51 -3.28 -27.82
N ALA A 246 -39.24 -4.56 -28.04
CA ALA A 246 -38.33 -5.34 -27.20
C ALA A 246 -37.29 -6.08 -28.04
N MET A 247 -36.06 -6.07 -27.53
CA MET A 247 -34.92 -6.81 -28.05
C MET A 247 -34.32 -7.63 -26.92
N PHE A 248 -33.93 -8.86 -27.25
CA PHE A 248 -33.33 -9.79 -26.32
C PHE A 248 -31.89 -10.07 -26.73
N PHE A 249 -30.96 -9.98 -25.80
CA PHE A 249 -29.55 -10.22 -26.05
C PHE A 249 -29.04 -11.28 -25.09
N ARG A 250 -28.33 -12.27 -25.63
CA ARG A 250 -27.47 -13.13 -24.83
C ARG A 250 -26.08 -12.51 -24.79
N VAL A 251 -25.61 -12.17 -23.60
CA VAL A 251 -24.27 -11.63 -23.37
C VAL A 251 -23.44 -12.69 -22.67
N VAL A 252 -22.32 -13.09 -23.27
CA VAL A 252 -21.38 -14.05 -22.67
C VAL A 252 -20.34 -13.28 -21.87
N LEU A 253 -20.21 -13.60 -20.59
CA LEU A 253 -19.24 -13.01 -19.67
C LEU A 253 -17.88 -13.73 -19.76
N ALA A 254 -16.84 -13.14 -19.16
CA ALA A 254 -15.49 -13.67 -19.19
C ALA A 254 -15.36 -15.07 -18.54
N ASP A 255 -16.19 -15.37 -17.54
CA ASP A 255 -16.28 -16.67 -16.87
C ASP A 255 -17.07 -17.72 -17.67
N ARG A 256 -17.47 -17.40 -18.92
CA ARG A 256 -18.32 -18.21 -19.80
C ARG A 256 -19.77 -18.39 -19.33
N SER A 257 -20.17 -17.71 -18.26
CA SER A 257 -21.59 -17.57 -17.93
C SER A 257 -22.27 -16.68 -18.98
N ALA A 258 -23.61 -16.72 -19.02
CA ALA A 258 -24.39 -15.91 -19.94
C ALA A 258 -25.49 -15.15 -19.21
N LEU A 259 -25.64 -13.87 -19.54
CA LEU A 259 -26.73 -13.02 -19.10
C LEU A 259 -27.73 -12.82 -20.23
N LEU A 260 -29.01 -12.85 -19.90
CA LEU A 260 -30.09 -12.45 -20.81
C LEU A 260 -30.47 -10.99 -20.51
N ILE A 261 -30.24 -10.10 -21.47
CA ILE A 261 -30.63 -8.70 -21.40
C ILE A 261 -31.88 -8.49 -22.24
N CYS A 262 -32.93 -7.96 -21.63
CA CYS A 262 -34.13 -7.50 -22.31
C CYS A 262 -34.14 -5.97 -22.33
N ALA A 263 -33.96 -5.39 -23.51
CA ALA A 263 -34.11 -3.96 -23.71
C ALA A 263 -35.51 -3.71 -24.26
N MET A 264 -36.35 -3.05 -23.49
CA MET A 264 -37.75 -2.85 -23.83
C MET A 264 -38.21 -1.42 -23.62
N TYR A 265 -39.05 -0.95 -24.53
CA TYR A 265 -39.79 0.29 -24.39
C TYR A 265 -41.28 0.00 -24.35
N ARG A 266 -41.97 0.59 -23.37
CA ARG A 266 -43.41 0.47 -23.19
C ARG A 266 -44.08 1.82 -23.48
N PRO A 267 -44.89 1.94 -24.55
CA PRO A 267 -45.60 3.17 -24.84
C PRO A 267 -46.53 3.58 -23.67
N PRO A 268 -46.55 4.86 -23.26
CA PRO A 268 -47.35 5.38 -22.14
C PRO A 268 -48.86 5.08 -22.22
N ARG A 269 -49.37 4.75 -23.42
CA ARG A 269 -50.81 4.51 -23.66
C ARG A 269 -51.28 3.09 -23.33
N GLN A 270 -50.39 2.15 -23.00
CA GLN A 270 -50.73 0.74 -22.80
C GLN A 270 -51.32 0.35 -21.43
N GLY A 271 -51.58 1.33 -20.53
CA GLY A 271 -52.10 1.05 -19.19
C GLY A 271 -51.18 0.13 -18.35
N PRO A 272 -51.61 -0.37 -17.18
CA PRO A 272 -50.82 -1.25 -16.32
C PRO A 272 -50.92 -2.75 -16.68
N ALA A 273 -51.61 -3.14 -17.75
CA ALA A 273 -51.83 -4.55 -18.09
C ALA A 273 -50.51 -5.34 -18.16
N SER A 274 -50.44 -6.49 -17.48
CA SER A 274 -49.27 -7.36 -17.46
C SER A 274 -48.96 -7.87 -18.87
N LEU A 275 -47.69 -7.75 -19.28
CA LEU A 275 -47.21 -8.34 -20.52
C LEU A 275 -47.11 -9.86 -20.30
N HIS A 276 -48.12 -10.61 -20.75
CA HIS A 276 -47.99 -12.06 -20.88
C HIS A 276 -47.11 -12.35 -22.11
N CYS A 277 -45.79 -12.35 -21.93
CA CYS A 277 -44.89 -12.99 -22.87
C CYS A 277 -45.13 -14.51 -22.77
N MET A 278 -45.80 -15.08 -23.77
CA MET A 278 -45.96 -16.53 -23.86
C MET A 278 -44.59 -17.14 -24.13
N THR A 279 -44.09 -17.94 -23.18
CA THR A 279 -42.97 -18.85 -23.38
C THR A 279 -43.38 -19.87 -24.44
N CYS A 280 -42.71 -19.87 -25.59
CA CYS A 280 -42.74 -20.97 -26.56
C CYS A 280 -41.67 -21.99 -26.20
#